data_AF-A0A9P5VRZ4-F1
#
_entry.id   AF-A0A9P5VRZ4-F1
#
_cell.length_a   1.000
_cell.length_b   1.000
_cell.length_c   1.000
_cell.angle_alpha   90.00
_cell.angle_beta   90.00
_cell.angle_gamma   90.00
#
_symmetry.space_group_name_H-M   'P 1'
#
loop_
_entity.id
_entity.type
_entity.pdbx_description
1 polymer ?
#
loop_
_entity_poly.entity_id
_entity_poly.type
_entity_poly.pdbx_seq_one_letter_code
_entity_poly.pdbx_strand_id
1 'polypeptide(L)'
;MYQAAYACQALLCVPDNETLWQATIRRSGKVIQGVSGLVSAVKGLDLNGFMDGLKRIQQGLAGASEVVDLIVTAFNGATSLTVGGQGFLEGLKEGLSFKRKCAWYPALRGADAFIRDGEFSAFRKLVCEAPCRLDPAFQWGVCQRLGEVASNPVWDALTRRSALAFLGEMYRNDEDWGHQESVREWILIILKQLSSAGGSIQQYVEALHKELQSSIESGLKANLQTRQEGEPIPYPLKVILPSLASPSLLDRVQNKPDVEGTLRQLRKLRLKERGNAVYIQPQAKAGVQAPDDERFPLTEKVDEFLESDQKVFLLLGDSGAGKSTFNLQLECDLWNKYKKTTGRIPLYISLPAIDKPEQDMIAKQLRKYEFTEPEIREMKVHRRFILICDGYDESQQTHNLYMSNRLNQNGEWKARMLISCRSEYLGVDYRDRFQPGDRNQRPEPGQFQEAAITPFTHDQVRDYIKQY
;
A
#
# COMPACT_ATOMS: atom_id res chain seq x y z
N MET A 1 27.88 3.49 11.64
CA MET A 1 28.41 3.65 10.27
C MET A 1 27.49 3.10 9.18
N TYR A 2 26.81 1.96 9.34
CA TYR A 2 25.80 1.47 8.37
C TYR A 2 24.76 2.55 7.98
N GLN A 3 24.23 3.30 8.94
CA GLN A 3 23.30 4.41 8.66
C GLN A 3 23.92 5.53 7.80
N ALA A 4 25.21 5.83 7.99
CA ALA A 4 25.92 6.80 7.16
C ALA A 4 26.13 6.25 5.74
N ALA A 5 26.49 4.97 5.60
CA ALA A 5 26.59 4.31 4.30
C ALA A 5 25.24 4.27 3.57
N TYR A 6 24.15 3.98 4.28
CA TYR A 6 22.78 4.01 3.77
C TYR A 6 22.38 5.41 3.31
N ALA A 7 22.67 6.44 4.10
CA ALA A 7 22.42 7.84 3.74
C ALA A 7 23.23 8.27 2.51
N CYS A 8 24.51 7.89 2.42
CA CYS A 8 25.34 8.17 1.25
C CYS A 8 24.81 7.46 -0.01
N GLN A 9 24.42 6.19 0.07
CA GLN A 9 23.82 5.49 -1.06
C GLN A 9 22.47 6.09 -1.47
N ALA A 10 21.69 6.59 -0.50
CA ALA A 10 20.48 7.34 -0.78
C ALA A 10 20.79 8.60 -1.58
N LEU A 11 21.78 9.40 -1.16
CA LEU A 11 22.22 10.60 -1.86
C LEU A 11 22.73 10.31 -3.28
N LEU A 12 23.51 9.24 -3.46
CA LEU A 12 23.98 8.80 -4.79
C LEU A 12 22.84 8.30 -5.69
N CYS A 13 21.72 7.90 -5.10
CA CYS A 13 20.52 7.44 -5.80
C CYS A 13 19.42 8.50 -5.87
N VAL A 14 19.65 9.73 -5.38
CA VAL A 14 18.74 10.87 -5.61
C VAL A 14 18.78 11.20 -7.10
N PRO A 15 17.65 11.19 -7.82
CA PRO A 15 17.62 11.50 -9.23
C PRO A 15 17.38 12.99 -9.50
N ASP A 16 18.04 13.55 -10.52
CA ASP A 16 17.48 14.65 -11.30
C ASP A 16 16.23 14.11 -12.01
N ASN A 17 15.05 14.38 -11.43
CA ASN A 17 13.71 14.18 -12.00
C ASN A 17 13.33 12.79 -12.58
N GLU A 18 14.15 11.75 -12.37
CA GLU A 18 13.95 10.40 -12.89
C GLU A 18 13.55 9.41 -11.77
N THR A 19 12.43 8.71 -11.87
CA THR A 19 12.13 7.63 -10.90
C THR A 19 13.15 6.50 -10.99
N LEU A 20 13.47 5.82 -9.88
CA LEU A 20 14.46 4.72 -9.82
C LEU A 20 14.22 3.63 -10.90
N TRP A 21 12.97 3.47 -11.33
CA TRP A 21 12.53 2.56 -12.39
C TRP A 21 12.92 3.02 -13.79
N GLN A 22 12.79 4.32 -14.09
CA GLN A 22 13.21 4.92 -15.37
C GLN A 22 14.73 4.76 -15.58
N ALA A 23 15.52 4.93 -14.51
CA ALA A 23 16.97 4.72 -14.56
C ALA A 23 17.35 3.25 -14.85
N THR A 24 16.54 2.30 -14.39
CA THR A 24 16.73 0.86 -14.59
C THR A 24 16.35 0.43 -16.00
N ILE A 25 15.23 0.96 -16.54
CA ILE A 25 14.80 0.74 -17.93
C ILE A 25 15.81 1.31 -18.92
N ARG A 26 16.36 2.52 -18.68
CA ARG A 26 17.37 3.13 -19.56
C ARG A 26 18.63 2.25 -19.69
N ARG A 27 19.05 1.60 -18.60
CA ARG A 27 20.21 0.69 -18.58
C ARG A 27 19.93 -0.69 -19.18
N SER A 28 18.67 -0.99 -19.54
CA SER A 28 18.26 -2.28 -20.10
C SER A 28 18.33 -2.37 -21.64
N GLY A 29 18.69 -1.29 -22.34
CA GLY A 29 19.06 -1.34 -23.76
C GLY A 29 17.90 -1.58 -24.73
N LYS A 30 16.65 -1.28 -24.38
CA LYS A 30 15.55 -1.16 -25.34
C LYS A 30 14.94 0.23 -25.29
N VAL A 31 15.33 1.05 -26.25
CA VAL A 31 14.66 2.32 -26.59
C VAL A 31 13.29 1.96 -27.17
N ILE A 32 12.21 2.38 -26.49
CA ILE A 32 10.90 2.52 -27.14
C ILE A 32 10.63 4.03 -27.19
N GLN A 33 10.80 4.62 -28.37
CA GLN A 33 10.31 5.97 -28.66
C GLN A 33 8.77 5.96 -28.59
N GLY A 34 8.16 6.94 -27.90
CA GLY A 34 6.73 7.25 -28.04
C GLY A 34 6.02 7.64 -26.75
N VAL A 35 5.54 8.89 -26.70
CA VAL A 35 4.97 9.59 -25.54
C VAL A 35 3.49 9.20 -25.24
N SER A 36 3.04 7.97 -25.52
CA SER A 36 1.61 7.62 -25.28
C SER A 36 1.29 6.16 -24.93
N GLY A 37 2.25 5.27 -24.70
CA GLY A 37 1.97 3.82 -24.75
C GLY A 37 2.53 2.90 -23.66
N LEU A 38 2.78 3.36 -22.43
CA LEU A 38 3.55 2.56 -21.44
C LEU A 38 2.89 2.31 -20.07
N VAL A 39 1.55 2.31 -19.97
CA VAL A 39 0.87 2.05 -18.67
C VAL A 39 0.24 0.64 -18.57
N SER A 40 0.24 -0.15 -19.65
CA SER A 40 -0.43 -1.46 -19.66
C SER A 40 0.43 -2.67 -19.24
N ALA A 41 1.69 -2.49 -18.84
CA ALA A 41 2.61 -3.62 -18.61
C ALA A 41 3.30 -3.60 -17.24
N VAL A 42 2.56 -3.62 -16.13
CA VAL A 42 3.06 -4.22 -14.86
C VAL A 42 1.88 -4.79 -14.05
N LYS A 43 1.27 -5.87 -14.55
CA LYS A 43 0.72 -6.92 -13.68
C LYS A 43 1.85 -7.94 -13.54
N GLY A 44 2.25 -8.20 -12.29
CA GLY A 44 3.44 -8.99 -11.96
C GLY A 44 4.62 -8.06 -11.74
N LEU A 45 5.00 -7.86 -10.47
CA LEU A 45 6.37 -7.48 -10.18
C LEU A 45 7.22 -8.60 -10.77
N ASP A 46 7.88 -8.32 -11.89
CA ASP A 46 8.85 -9.22 -12.47
C ASP A 46 10.08 -9.23 -11.56
N LEU A 47 9.98 -10.02 -10.48
CA LEU A 47 11.06 -10.25 -9.54
C LEU A 47 12.31 -10.65 -10.30
N ASN A 48 12.17 -11.48 -11.34
CA ASN A 48 13.29 -11.92 -12.16
C ASN A 48 13.94 -10.74 -12.88
N GLY A 49 13.14 -9.86 -13.50
CA GLY A 49 13.64 -8.63 -14.13
C GLY A 49 14.31 -7.65 -13.16
N PHE A 50 13.78 -7.51 -11.95
CA PHE A 50 14.43 -6.71 -10.89
C PHE A 50 15.78 -7.33 -10.47
N MET A 51 15.81 -8.65 -10.30
CA MET A 51 17.00 -9.41 -9.93
C MET A 51 18.07 -9.36 -11.01
N ASP A 52 17.68 -9.42 -12.28
CA ASP A 52 18.57 -9.23 -13.41
C ASP A 52 19.12 -7.79 -13.46
N GLY A 53 18.31 -6.80 -13.08
CA GLY A 53 18.76 -5.42 -12.88
C GLY A 53 19.84 -5.30 -11.81
N LEU A 54 19.67 -5.96 -10.66
CA LEU A 54 20.67 -5.99 -9.58
C LEU A 54 21.97 -6.68 -10.03
N LYS A 55 21.87 -7.82 -10.73
CA LYS A 55 23.03 -8.52 -11.30
C LYS A 55 23.81 -7.64 -12.27
N ARG A 56 23.14 -6.89 -13.14
CA ARG A 56 23.79 -5.95 -14.08
C ARG A 56 24.49 -4.80 -13.37
N ILE A 57 23.92 -4.28 -12.28
CA ILE A 57 24.60 -3.28 -11.44
C ILE A 57 25.87 -3.87 -10.85
N GLN A 58 25.82 -5.10 -10.32
CA GLN A 58 27.00 -5.79 -9.77
C GLN A 58 28.07 -6.06 -10.84
N GLN A 59 27.66 -6.48 -12.05
CA GLN A 59 28.58 -6.78 -13.16
C GLN A 59 29.23 -5.52 -13.76
N GLY A 60 28.50 -4.41 -13.88
CA GLY A 60 29.02 -3.13 -14.39
C GLY A 60 30.06 -2.46 -13.48
N LEU A 61 30.29 -2.98 -12.28
CA LEU A 61 31.24 -2.45 -11.29
C LEU A 61 32.63 -3.10 -11.36
N ALA A 62 32.78 -4.19 -12.11
CA ALA A 62 34.03 -4.97 -12.19
C ALA A 62 35.14 -4.32 -13.06
N GLY A 63 34.92 -3.14 -13.68
CA GLY A 63 35.78 -2.68 -14.79
C GLY A 63 36.18 -1.21 -14.88
N ALA A 64 35.94 -0.34 -13.90
CA ALA A 64 36.23 1.11 -14.08
C ALA A 64 36.90 1.77 -12.86
N SER A 65 38.22 1.59 -12.73
CA SER A 65 39.07 2.31 -11.77
C SER A 65 39.52 3.64 -12.36
N GLU A 66 38.91 4.76 -11.97
CA GLU A 66 39.61 6.05 -11.83
C GLU A 66 38.66 7.15 -11.31
N VAL A 67 39.26 8.20 -10.74
CA VAL A 67 38.66 9.37 -10.05
C VAL A 67 38.45 9.17 -8.54
N VAL A 68 39.54 9.22 -7.77
CA VAL A 68 39.58 8.98 -6.30
C VAL A 68 39.72 10.26 -5.45
N ASP A 69 40.20 11.39 -5.96
CA ASP A 69 40.81 12.37 -5.04
C ASP A 69 39.91 13.46 -4.42
N LEU A 70 38.82 13.91 -5.04
CA LEU A 70 38.16 15.15 -4.56
C LEU A 70 37.30 14.98 -3.27
N ILE A 71 36.81 13.78 -2.96
CA ILE A 71 35.82 13.54 -1.88
C ILE A 71 36.49 13.03 -0.58
N VAL A 72 37.60 12.29 -0.69
CA VAL A 72 38.37 11.79 0.47
C VAL A 72 38.95 12.95 1.27
N THR A 73 39.35 14.03 0.58
CA THR A 73 39.93 15.23 1.19
C THR A 73 38.95 15.99 2.09
N ALA A 74 37.66 15.99 1.75
CA ALA A 74 36.63 16.63 2.57
C ALA A 74 36.33 15.87 3.87
N PHE A 75 36.52 14.53 3.87
CA PHE A 75 36.24 13.68 5.02
C PHE A 75 37.42 13.62 6.01
N ASN A 76 38.66 13.65 5.50
CA ASN A 76 39.86 13.69 6.33
C ASN A 76 39.98 15.00 7.14
N GLY A 77 39.35 16.10 6.68
CA GLY A 77 39.32 17.36 7.42
C GLY A 77 38.48 17.35 8.70
N ALA A 78 37.62 16.34 8.89
CA ALA A 78 36.67 16.27 10.01
C ALA A 78 37.03 15.23 11.08
N THR A 79 38.11 14.46 10.91
CA THR A 79 38.46 13.34 11.79
C THR A 79 39.87 13.45 12.36
N SER A 80 40.16 14.57 13.02
CA SER A 80 41.26 14.65 13.99
C SER A 80 40.76 14.26 15.39
N LEU A 81 40.27 13.03 15.54
CA LEU A 81 40.08 12.40 16.86
C LEU A 81 40.55 10.96 16.76
N THR A 82 41.71 10.76 17.39
CA THR A 82 42.46 9.50 17.52
C THR A 82 41.71 8.50 18.37
N VAL A 83 41.31 7.33 17.81
CA VAL A 83 41.46 5.99 18.43
C VAL A 83 41.43 4.91 17.32
N GLY A 84 42.49 4.10 17.25
CA GLY A 84 42.45 2.71 16.77
C GLY A 84 42.10 2.45 15.30
N GLY A 85 42.80 3.04 14.34
CA GLY A 85 42.36 3.10 12.94
C GLY A 85 43.31 2.56 11.87
N GLN A 86 43.91 1.37 12.03
CA GLN A 86 44.62 0.72 10.91
C GLN A 86 43.82 -0.44 10.30
N GLY A 87 43.50 -1.50 11.06
CA GLY A 87 42.68 -2.61 10.53
C GLY A 87 41.22 -2.23 10.21
N PHE A 88 40.64 -1.29 10.95
CA PHE A 88 39.31 -0.75 10.70
C PHE A 88 39.26 0.17 9.46
N LEU A 89 40.38 0.85 9.15
CA LEU A 89 40.50 1.75 8.00
C LEU A 89 40.72 0.97 6.68
N GLU A 90 41.32 -0.21 6.73
CA GLU A 90 41.37 -1.14 5.59
C GLU A 90 40.00 -1.75 5.29
N GLY A 91 39.26 -2.21 6.31
CA GLY A 91 37.86 -2.65 6.14
C GLY A 91 36.93 -1.54 5.62
N LEU A 92 37.23 -0.27 5.96
CA LEU A 92 36.57 0.91 5.42
C LEU A 92 36.86 1.15 3.94
N LYS A 93 38.06 0.80 3.43
CA LYS A 93 38.43 0.96 2.01
C LYS A 93 37.79 -0.10 1.11
N GLU A 94 37.68 -1.34 1.60
CA GLU A 94 37.10 -2.44 0.82
C GLU A 94 35.55 -2.43 0.85
N GLY A 95 34.93 -2.04 1.97
CA GLY A 95 33.46 -2.08 2.13
C GLY A 95 32.70 -0.82 1.70
N LEU A 96 33.37 0.32 1.52
CA LEU A 96 32.72 1.62 1.31
C LEU A 96 33.30 2.39 0.13
N SER A 97 33.09 1.86 -1.07
CA SER A 97 33.21 2.66 -2.29
C SER A 97 32.03 3.67 -2.32
N PHE A 98 32.22 4.84 -1.71
CA PHE A 98 31.26 5.96 -1.65
C PHE A 98 31.05 6.69 -3.00
N LYS A 99 31.58 6.13 -4.09
CA LYS A 99 31.55 6.71 -5.43
C LYS A 99 30.64 5.96 -6.40
N ARG A 100 30.10 4.82 -5.97
CA ARG A 100 29.36 3.91 -6.84
C ARG A 100 28.05 3.47 -6.20
N LYS A 101 27.03 3.30 -7.03
CA LYS A 101 25.74 2.73 -6.60
C LYS A 101 25.96 1.26 -6.26
N CYS A 102 25.73 0.89 -5.02
CA CYS A 102 25.84 -0.50 -4.58
C CYS A 102 24.50 -1.22 -4.74
N ALA A 103 24.52 -2.48 -5.20
CA ALA A 103 23.30 -3.26 -5.44
C ALA A 103 22.48 -3.53 -4.17
N TRP A 104 23.11 -3.53 -2.99
CA TRP A 104 22.44 -3.74 -1.71
C TRP A 104 21.42 -2.65 -1.38
N TYR A 105 21.68 -1.38 -1.74
CA TYR A 105 20.77 -0.27 -1.42
C TYR A 105 19.42 -0.39 -2.14
N PRO A 106 19.35 -0.52 -3.49
CA PRO A 106 18.08 -0.71 -4.18
C PRO A 106 17.40 -2.04 -3.80
N ALA A 107 18.16 -3.10 -3.47
CA ALA A 107 17.60 -4.35 -2.96
C ALA A 107 16.86 -4.12 -1.62
N LEU A 108 17.46 -3.38 -0.69
CA LEU A 108 16.80 -2.99 0.58
C LEU A 108 15.56 -2.11 0.34
N ARG A 109 15.59 -1.21 -0.67
CA ARG A 109 14.42 -0.41 -1.05
C ARG A 109 13.29 -1.25 -1.66
N GLY A 110 13.62 -2.30 -2.40
CA GLY A 110 12.66 -3.30 -2.87
C GLY A 110 12.06 -4.09 -1.71
N ALA A 111 12.90 -4.48 -0.75
CA ALA A 111 12.47 -5.14 0.48
C ALA A 111 11.48 -4.29 1.30
N ASP A 112 11.73 -2.97 1.39
CA ASP A 112 10.81 -2.01 2.02
C ASP A 112 9.43 -1.99 1.35
N ALA A 113 9.37 -2.17 0.02
CA ALA A 113 8.11 -2.18 -0.70
C ALA A 113 7.26 -3.40 -0.32
N PHE A 114 7.87 -4.59 -0.25
CA PHE A 114 7.17 -5.81 0.16
C PHE A 114 6.71 -5.78 1.62
N ILE A 115 7.56 -5.28 2.53
CA ILE A 115 7.16 -5.06 3.93
C ILE A 115 5.97 -4.09 3.98
N ARG A 116 6.03 -2.98 3.24
CA ARG A 116 4.93 -2.00 3.21
C ARG A 116 3.63 -2.58 2.65
N ASP A 117 3.70 -3.51 1.72
CA ASP A 117 2.53 -4.10 1.06
C ASP A 117 1.96 -5.32 1.80
N GLY A 118 2.55 -5.70 2.94
CA GLY A 118 2.07 -6.85 3.72
C GLY A 118 2.58 -8.20 3.19
N GLU A 119 3.39 -8.19 2.15
CA GLU A 119 3.84 -9.39 1.44
C GLU A 119 5.13 -9.94 2.04
N PHE A 120 5.06 -10.42 3.29
CA PHE A 120 6.25 -10.93 4.00
C PHE A 120 6.92 -12.11 3.29
N SER A 121 6.15 -12.95 2.58
CA SER A 121 6.67 -14.04 1.75
C SER A 121 7.49 -13.54 0.57
N ALA A 122 7.03 -12.48 -0.11
CA ALA A 122 7.74 -11.85 -1.23
C ALA A 122 9.00 -11.10 -0.74
N PHE A 123 8.91 -10.44 0.42
CA PHE A 123 10.08 -9.89 1.11
C PHE A 123 11.13 -10.97 1.34
N ARG A 124 10.76 -12.09 1.97
CA ARG A 124 11.70 -13.18 2.28
C ARG A 124 12.33 -13.74 1.01
N LYS A 125 11.54 -13.97 -0.03
CA LYS A 125 12.03 -14.44 -1.33
C LYS A 125 13.07 -13.48 -1.93
N LEU A 126 12.79 -12.17 -1.96
CA LEU A 126 13.75 -11.18 -2.44
C LEU A 126 15.06 -11.23 -1.66
N VAL A 127 14.99 -11.31 -0.33
CA VAL A 127 16.20 -11.32 0.52
C VAL A 127 17.03 -12.57 0.28
N CYS A 128 16.42 -13.75 0.23
CA CYS A 128 17.12 -15.02 0.01
C CYS A 128 17.76 -15.12 -1.38
N GLU A 129 17.11 -14.55 -2.40
CA GLU A 129 17.58 -14.65 -3.78
C GLU A 129 18.53 -13.51 -4.17
N ALA A 130 18.54 -12.38 -3.44
CA ALA A 130 19.29 -11.17 -3.78
C ALA A 130 20.76 -11.46 -4.13
N PRO A 131 21.30 -10.90 -5.24
CA PRO A 131 22.69 -11.18 -5.62
C PRO A 131 23.69 -10.54 -4.65
N CYS A 132 23.24 -9.54 -3.86
CA CYS A 132 23.97 -8.95 -2.75
C CYS A 132 23.67 -9.61 -1.40
N ARG A 133 23.10 -10.83 -1.35
CA ARG A 133 22.70 -11.49 -0.09
C ARG A 133 23.83 -11.66 0.92
N LEU A 134 25.08 -11.79 0.44
CA LEU A 134 26.28 -11.92 1.26
C LEU A 134 26.94 -10.57 1.60
N ASP A 135 26.39 -9.44 1.11
CA ASP A 135 26.92 -8.12 1.41
C ASP A 135 26.61 -7.75 2.87
N PRO A 136 27.62 -7.40 3.69
CA PRO A 136 27.42 -6.99 5.08
C PRO A 136 26.35 -5.91 5.24
N ALA A 137 26.39 -4.86 4.41
CA ALA A 137 25.45 -3.75 4.51
C ALA A 137 24.01 -4.18 4.14
N PHE A 138 23.87 -5.10 3.18
CA PHE A 138 22.58 -5.70 2.88
C PHE A 138 22.03 -6.46 4.09
N GLN A 139 22.81 -7.37 4.66
CA GLN A 139 22.40 -8.20 5.80
C GLN A 139 22.05 -7.35 7.03
N TRP A 140 22.89 -6.35 7.35
CA TRP A 140 22.60 -5.38 8.42
C TRP A 140 21.24 -4.69 8.22
N GLY A 141 20.97 -4.25 6.99
CA GLY A 141 19.70 -3.59 6.66
C GLY A 141 18.49 -4.51 6.71
N VAL A 142 18.66 -5.79 6.38
CA VAL A 142 17.63 -6.83 6.49
C VAL A 142 17.33 -7.12 7.96
N CYS A 143 18.36 -7.33 8.78
CA CYS A 143 18.21 -7.57 10.22
C CYS A 143 17.47 -6.42 10.90
N GLN A 144 17.80 -5.18 10.56
CA GLN A 144 17.09 -4.00 11.06
C GLN A 144 15.59 -4.07 10.74
N ARG A 145 15.22 -4.31 9.47
CA ARG A 145 13.82 -4.40 9.02
C ARG A 145 13.06 -5.52 9.71
N LEU A 146 13.71 -6.67 9.93
CA LEU A 146 13.13 -7.79 10.66
C LEU A 146 12.85 -7.44 12.12
N GLY A 147 13.77 -6.74 12.78
CA GLY A 147 13.56 -6.19 14.13
C GLY A 147 12.40 -5.19 14.19
N GLU A 148 12.26 -4.34 13.16
CA GLU A 148 11.16 -3.39 13.03
C GLU A 148 9.80 -4.10 12.83
N VAL A 149 9.75 -5.13 11.97
CA VAL A 149 8.55 -5.97 11.81
C VAL A 149 8.19 -6.67 13.12
N ALA A 150 9.17 -7.24 13.82
CA ALA A 150 8.93 -7.95 15.08
C ALA A 150 8.45 -7.02 16.21
N SER A 151 8.98 -5.79 16.30
CA SER A 151 8.58 -4.83 17.35
C SER A 151 7.20 -4.21 17.12
N ASN A 152 6.72 -4.14 15.88
CA ASN A 152 5.53 -3.38 15.53
C ASN A 152 4.22 -4.18 15.72
N PRO A 153 3.30 -3.74 16.61
CA PRO A 153 2.05 -4.45 16.89
C PRO A 153 1.00 -4.37 15.76
N VAL A 154 1.25 -3.58 14.70
CA VAL A 154 0.40 -3.55 13.50
C VAL A 154 0.45 -4.90 12.75
N TRP A 155 1.54 -5.65 12.90
CA TRP A 155 1.67 -7.00 12.36
C TRP A 155 1.07 -8.03 13.32
N ASP A 156 0.44 -9.04 12.75
CA ASP A 156 -0.09 -10.16 13.53
C ASP A 156 1.05 -10.96 14.20
N ALA A 157 0.71 -11.69 15.26
CA ALA A 157 1.70 -12.42 16.05
C ALA A 157 2.47 -13.49 15.24
N LEU A 158 1.86 -14.07 14.19
CA LEU A 158 2.50 -15.07 13.33
C LEU A 158 3.56 -14.41 12.44
N THR A 159 3.26 -13.27 11.82
CA THR A 159 4.24 -12.52 11.01
C THR A 159 5.40 -12.01 11.85
N ARG A 160 5.11 -11.50 13.06
CA ARG A 160 6.14 -11.05 14.01
C ARG A 160 7.06 -12.18 14.45
N ARG A 161 6.52 -13.36 14.75
CA ARG A 161 7.31 -14.57 15.04
C ARG A 161 8.11 -15.04 13.83
N SER A 162 7.54 -14.94 12.63
CA SER A 162 8.22 -15.30 11.38
C SER A 162 9.43 -14.41 11.11
N ALA A 163 9.35 -13.11 11.44
CA ALA A 163 10.48 -12.20 11.36
C ALA A 163 11.62 -12.57 12.33
N LEU A 164 11.28 -12.94 13.56
CA LEU A 164 12.25 -13.43 14.55
C LEU A 164 12.87 -14.77 14.15
N ALA A 165 12.05 -15.70 13.65
CA ALA A 165 12.54 -16.97 13.11
C ALA A 165 13.55 -16.74 11.98
N PHE A 166 13.29 -15.76 11.11
CA PHE A 166 14.20 -15.43 10.01
C PHE A 166 15.52 -14.81 10.50
N LEU A 167 15.49 -13.97 11.55
CA LEU A 167 16.73 -13.52 12.22
C LEU A 167 17.56 -14.71 12.76
N GLY A 168 16.89 -15.70 13.36
CA GLY A 168 17.56 -16.90 13.85
C GLY A 168 18.16 -17.76 12.72
N GLU A 169 17.46 -17.87 11.59
CA GLU A 169 17.98 -18.55 10.39
C GLU A 169 19.22 -17.85 9.82
N MET A 170 19.19 -16.53 9.71
CA MET A 170 20.35 -15.74 9.27
C MET A 170 21.56 -15.91 10.20
N TYR A 171 21.33 -16.16 11.50
CA TYR A 171 22.41 -16.40 12.46
C TYR A 171 23.02 -17.79 12.33
N ARG A 172 22.19 -18.82 12.12
CA ARG A 172 22.60 -20.24 12.16
C ARG A 172 23.14 -20.76 10.83
N ASN A 173 22.64 -20.26 9.70
CA ASN A 173 22.92 -20.84 8.38
C ASN A 173 24.08 -20.10 7.68
N ASP A 174 25.31 -20.51 8.01
CA ASP A 174 26.53 -19.94 7.42
C ASP A 174 26.70 -20.25 5.94
N GLU A 175 26.09 -21.34 5.43
CA GLU A 175 26.15 -21.69 4.01
C GLU A 175 25.43 -20.65 3.14
N ASP A 176 24.28 -20.15 3.62
CA ASP A 176 23.47 -19.17 2.88
C ASP A 176 23.80 -17.71 3.20
N TRP A 177 24.24 -17.42 4.43
CA TRP A 177 24.43 -16.04 4.92
C TRP A 177 25.89 -15.68 5.18
N GLY A 178 26.80 -16.65 5.15
CA GLY A 178 28.21 -16.42 5.43
C GLY A 178 28.51 -16.14 6.90
N HIS A 179 29.78 -16.24 7.27
CA HIS A 179 30.21 -16.11 8.65
C HIS A 179 30.61 -14.66 8.96
N GLN A 180 29.62 -13.78 9.16
CA GLN A 180 29.86 -12.38 9.48
C GLN A 180 29.60 -12.07 10.96
N GLU A 181 30.69 -11.93 11.73
CA GLU A 181 30.62 -11.63 13.17
C GLU A 181 29.82 -10.35 13.46
N SER A 182 30.02 -9.29 12.66
CA SER A 182 29.34 -8.00 12.85
C SER A 182 27.81 -8.11 12.71
N VAL A 183 27.32 -8.97 11.81
CA VAL A 183 25.89 -9.21 11.58
C VAL A 183 25.31 -10.06 12.72
N ARG A 184 26.05 -11.08 13.18
CA ARG A 184 25.68 -11.91 14.32
C ARG A 184 25.57 -11.11 15.61
N GLU A 185 26.54 -10.22 15.88
CA GLU A 185 26.46 -9.26 16.98
C GLU A 185 25.20 -8.39 16.88
N TRP A 186 24.89 -7.91 15.68
CA TRP A 186 23.73 -7.05 15.45
C TRP A 186 22.40 -7.77 15.71
N ILE A 187 22.27 -9.03 15.27
CA ILE A 187 21.09 -9.86 15.55
C ILE A 187 20.89 -10.02 17.07
N LEU A 188 21.94 -10.30 17.83
CA LEU A 188 21.86 -10.43 19.28
C LEU A 188 21.45 -9.13 19.97
N ILE A 189 21.96 -7.98 19.50
CA ILE A 189 21.56 -6.65 19.99
C ILE A 189 20.07 -6.42 19.75
N ILE A 190 19.56 -6.72 18.55
CA ILE A 190 18.13 -6.60 18.22
C ILE A 190 17.29 -7.46 19.16
N LEU A 191 17.64 -8.73 19.35
CA LEU A 191 16.89 -9.65 20.21
C LEU A 191 16.89 -9.21 21.66
N LYS A 192 18.03 -8.75 22.19
CA LYS A 192 18.13 -8.18 23.54
C LYS A 192 17.19 -6.98 23.70
N GLN A 193 17.19 -6.05 22.74
CA GLN A 193 16.30 -4.89 22.79
C GLN A 193 14.81 -5.28 22.73
N LEU A 194 14.45 -6.24 21.88
CA LEU A 194 13.08 -6.73 21.79
C LEU A 194 12.63 -7.47 23.06
N SER A 195 13.53 -8.16 23.75
CA SER A 195 13.22 -8.81 25.04
C SER A 195 12.84 -7.80 26.13
N SER A 196 13.42 -6.60 26.08
CA SER A 196 13.12 -5.52 27.04
C SER A 196 11.82 -4.75 26.74
N ALA A 197 11.21 -4.95 25.56
CA ALA A 197 10.07 -4.16 25.08
C ALA A 197 8.69 -4.68 25.51
N GLY A 198 8.60 -5.88 26.12
CA GLY A 198 7.35 -6.49 26.56
C GLY A 198 6.38 -6.93 25.43
N GLY A 199 5.41 -7.81 25.73
CA GLY A 199 4.28 -8.12 24.83
C GLY A 199 4.16 -9.57 24.36
N SER A 200 3.27 -9.82 23.39
CA SER A 200 2.81 -11.17 22.98
C SER A 200 3.87 -12.10 22.36
N ILE A 201 5.05 -11.57 22.02
CA ILE A 201 6.19 -12.31 21.45
C ILE A 201 7.36 -12.45 22.43
N GLN A 202 7.27 -11.88 23.64
CA GLN A 202 8.39 -11.78 24.58
C GLN A 202 9.03 -13.13 24.90
N GLN A 203 8.23 -14.13 25.29
CA GLN A 203 8.72 -15.47 25.60
C GLN A 203 9.50 -16.10 24.43
N TYR A 204 9.06 -15.84 23.19
CA TYR A 204 9.72 -16.35 21.99
C TYR A 204 11.06 -15.63 21.76
N VAL A 205 11.09 -14.30 21.94
CA VAL A 205 12.33 -13.50 21.81
C VAL A 205 13.36 -13.92 22.87
N GLU A 206 12.93 -14.10 24.13
CA GLU A 206 13.81 -14.51 25.22
C GLU A 206 14.40 -15.90 24.99
N ALA A 207 13.57 -16.85 24.54
CA ALA A 207 14.02 -18.20 24.19
C ALA A 207 15.05 -18.16 23.05
N LEU A 208 14.75 -17.44 21.96
CA LEU A 208 15.65 -17.31 20.82
C LEU A 208 16.96 -16.59 21.19
N HIS A 209 16.89 -15.51 21.97
CA HIS A 209 18.07 -14.79 22.42
C HIS A 209 18.99 -15.69 23.27
N LYS A 210 18.43 -16.44 24.24
CA LYS A 210 19.19 -17.36 25.08
C LYS A 210 19.84 -18.48 24.27
N GLU A 211 19.10 -19.03 23.31
CA GLU A 211 19.59 -20.06 22.40
C GLU A 211 20.79 -19.55 21.58
N LEU A 212 20.64 -18.43 20.86
CA LEU A 212 21.70 -17.90 20.02
C LEU A 212 22.90 -17.41 20.85
N GLN A 213 22.66 -16.85 22.03
CA GLN A 213 23.73 -16.40 22.93
C GLN A 213 24.58 -17.57 23.49
N SER A 214 23.98 -18.76 23.63
CA SER A 214 24.71 -19.96 24.07
C SER A 214 25.66 -20.51 23.00
N SER A 215 25.43 -20.16 21.73
CA SER A 215 26.22 -20.58 20.57
C SER A 215 27.41 -19.65 20.26
N ILE A 216 27.69 -18.65 21.11
CA ILE A 216 28.73 -17.64 20.88
C ILE A 216 30.14 -18.20 21.10
N GLU A 217 31.01 -17.99 20.12
CA GLU A 217 32.45 -18.22 20.22
C GLU A 217 33.12 -17.21 21.18
N SER A 218 34.16 -17.65 21.90
CA SER A 218 34.78 -16.91 23.02
C SER A 218 35.25 -15.49 22.70
N GLY A 219 35.59 -15.18 21.44
CA GLY A 219 36.01 -13.84 21.00
C GLY A 219 34.89 -12.80 20.97
N LEU A 220 33.70 -13.15 20.45
CA LEU A 220 32.51 -12.28 20.45
C LEU A 220 32.01 -11.96 21.86
N LYS A 221 32.18 -12.90 22.79
CA LYS A 221 31.75 -12.76 24.19
C LYS A 221 32.45 -11.58 24.89
N ALA A 222 33.73 -11.34 24.59
CA ALA A 222 34.52 -10.25 25.17
C ALA A 222 34.08 -8.87 24.63
N ASN A 223 33.80 -8.75 23.32
CA ASN A 223 33.32 -7.50 22.69
C ASN A 223 31.92 -7.09 23.16
N LEU A 224 31.04 -8.07 23.39
CA LEU A 224 29.70 -7.83 23.91
C LEU A 224 29.70 -7.45 25.39
N GLN A 225 30.66 -7.94 26.19
CA GLN A 225 30.82 -7.58 27.60
C GLN A 225 31.43 -6.17 27.76
N THR A 226 32.44 -5.80 26.97
CA THR A 226 33.02 -4.43 27.02
C THR A 226 32.04 -3.35 26.56
N ARG A 227 31.11 -3.65 25.65
CA ARG A 227 30.03 -2.73 25.25
C ARG A 227 28.88 -2.62 26.27
N GLN A 228 28.81 -3.50 27.29
CA GLN A 228 27.75 -3.47 28.30
C GLN A 228 27.92 -2.37 29.36
N GLU A 229 29.11 -1.78 29.49
CA GLU A 229 29.42 -0.73 30.49
C GLU A 229 29.21 0.71 29.96
N GLY A 230 28.92 0.88 28.68
CA GLY A 230 28.56 2.18 28.09
C GLY A 230 27.05 2.42 28.08
N GLU A 231 26.64 3.70 28.10
CA GLU A 231 25.24 4.09 27.93
C GLU A 231 24.59 3.32 26.77
N PRO A 232 23.31 2.89 26.92
CA PRO A 232 22.62 2.13 25.89
C PRO A 232 22.65 2.96 24.61
N ILE A 233 23.38 2.46 23.61
CA ILE A 233 23.48 3.10 22.30
C ILE A 233 22.04 3.45 21.90
N PRO A 234 21.72 4.74 21.68
CA PRO A 234 20.43 5.11 21.16
C PRO A 234 20.42 4.59 19.72
N TYR A 235 19.96 3.35 19.58
CA TYR A 235 18.73 3.08 18.89
C TYR A 235 18.41 4.10 17.81
N PRO A 236 18.16 3.60 16.60
CA PRO A 236 16.75 3.53 16.31
C PRO A 236 16.27 2.10 15.99
N LEU A 237 15.46 1.48 16.86
CA LEU A 237 14.20 0.81 16.45
C LEU A 237 13.05 1.86 16.33
N LYS A 238 13.37 3.16 16.46
CA LYS A 238 12.58 4.35 16.04
C LYS A 238 13.34 4.99 14.88
N VAL A 239 13.84 4.19 13.96
CA VAL A 239 13.41 4.50 12.61
C VAL A 239 11.98 4.03 12.76
N ILE A 240 11.11 5.01 12.98
CA ILE A 240 9.77 4.87 12.48
C ILE A 240 10.06 4.43 11.05
N LEU A 241 10.02 3.11 10.74
CA LEU A 241 9.61 2.64 9.41
C LEU A 241 8.50 3.61 9.13
N PRO A 242 8.69 4.57 8.20
CA PRO A 242 7.85 5.74 8.12
C PRO A 242 6.47 5.23 8.39
N SER A 243 5.87 5.70 9.50
CA SER A 243 4.61 5.16 9.98
C SER A 243 3.71 5.12 8.76
N LEU A 244 2.64 4.35 8.79
CA LEU A 244 1.63 4.42 7.74
C LEU A 244 1.12 5.86 7.40
N ALA A 245 1.67 6.91 8.02
CA ALA A 245 1.53 8.33 7.77
C ALA A 245 2.83 9.15 7.49
N SER A 246 4.05 8.61 7.34
CA SER A 246 5.22 9.46 6.96
C SER A 246 5.57 9.42 5.47
N PRO A 247 5.38 10.55 4.74
CA PRO A 247 5.75 10.65 3.34
C PRO A 247 7.23 10.34 3.11
N SER A 248 7.56 9.75 1.95
CA SER A 248 8.96 9.60 1.50
C SER A 248 9.65 10.97 1.44
N LEU A 249 10.99 11.02 1.42
CA LEU A 249 11.70 12.31 1.29
C LEU A 249 11.26 13.10 0.03
N LEU A 250 10.88 12.41 -1.05
CA LEU A 250 10.28 13.01 -2.24
C LEU A 250 8.85 13.54 -1.97
N ASP A 251 8.04 12.81 -1.21
CA ASP A 251 6.69 13.23 -0.82
C ASP A 251 6.71 14.39 0.21
N ARG A 252 7.75 14.47 1.05
CA ARG A 252 8.02 15.62 1.95
C ARG A 252 8.43 16.87 1.18
N VAL A 253 9.16 16.68 0.07
CA VAL A 253 9.50 17.77 -0.87
C VAL A 253 8.28 18.18 -1.71
N GLN A 254 7.31 17.28 -1.92
CA GLN A 254 6.07 17.54 -2.69
C GLN A 254 4.83 17.88 -1.84
N ASN A 255 4.90 17.91 -0.49
CA ASN A 255 3.77 18.17 0.41
C ASN A 255 2.52 17.27 0.19
N LYS A 256 2.68 16.01 -0.22
CA LYS A 256 1.53 15.09 -0.41
C LYS A 256 1.30 14.23 0.84
N PRO A 257 0.14 14.32 1.51
CA PRO A 257 -0.18 13.45 2.64
C PRO A 257 -0.36 11.99 2.17
N ASP A 258 0.11 11.02 2.97
CA ASP A 258 -0.02 9.59 2.67
C ASP A 258 -1.41 9.07 3.06
N VAL A 259 -2.34 9.10 2.10
CA VAL A 259 -3.75 8.71 2.28
C VAL A 259 -3.94 7.19 2.37
N GLU A 260 -2.96 6.38 1.96
CA GLU A 260 -3.16 4.93 1.82
C GLU A 260 -3.24 4.20 3.16
N GLY A 261 -2.56 4.70 4.19
CA GLY A 261 -2.69 4.17 5.54
C GLY A 261 -4.15 4.23 6.02
N THR A 262 -4.76 5.41 5.89
CA THR A 262 -6.14 5.69 6.26
C THR A 262 -7.13 4.91 5.40
N LEU A 263 -6.88 4.80 4.08
CA LEU A 263 -7.69 3.95 3.18
C LEU A 263 -7.63 2.46 3.54
N ARG A 264 -6.47 1.95 3.97
CA ARG A 264 -6.34 0.56 4.43
C ARG A 264 -7.14 0.32 5.72
N GLN A 265 -7.17 1.30 6.63
CA GLN A 265 -7.99 1.23 7.84
C GLN A 265 -9.48 1.23 7.48
N LEU A 266 -9.91 2.14 6.60
CA LEU A 266 -11.27 2.18 6.08
C LEU A 266 -11.66 0.85 5.44
N ARG A 267 -10.81 0.30 4.56
CA ARG A 267 -11.04 -1.02 3.93
C ARG A 267 -11.24 -2.12 4.97
N LYS A 268 -10.37 -2.21 5.98
CA LYS A 268 -10.48 -3.21 7.05
C LYS A 268 -11.79 -3.06 7.83
N LEU A 269 -12.18 -1.81 8.15
CA LEU A 269 -13.42 -1.51 8.85
C LEU A 269 -14.63 -1.99 8.04
N ARG A 270 -14.73 -1.59 6.76
CA ARG A 270 -15.87 -1.92 5.90
C ARG A 270 -16.00 -3.42 5.63
N LEU A 271 -14.88 -4.11 5.37
CA LEU A 271 -14.90 -5.57 5.18
C LEU A 271 -15.30 -6.32 6.46
N LYS A 272 -14.95 -5.80 7.64
CA LYS A 272 -15.36 -6.38 8.93
C LYS A 272 -16.85 -6.16 9.22
N GLU A 273 -17.37 -4.96 8.95
CA GLU A 273 -18.79 -4.63 9.18
C GLU A 273 -19.75 -5.49 8.36
N ARG A 274 -19.34 -5.94 7.16
CA ARG A 274 -20.16 -6.83 6.33
C ARG A 274 -20.33 -8.23 6.93
N GLY A 275 -19.25 -8.80 7.47
CA GLY A 275 -19.23 -10.18 7.97
C GLY A 275 -19.63 -11.24 6.94
N ASN A 276 -20.00 -12.44 7.42
CA ASN A 276 -20.50 -13.54 6.60
C ASN A 276 -22.03 -13.46 6.44
N ALA A 277 -22.53 -12.34 5.92
CA ALA A 277 -23.95 -12.19 5.66
C ALA A 277 -24.36 -13.03 4.45
N VAL A 278 -25.46 -13.77 4.59
CA VAL A 278 -26.09 -14.48 3.48
C VAL A 278 -26.46 -13.48 2.39
N TYR A 279 -26.05 -13.76 1.16
CA TYR A 279 -26.26 -12.87 0.02
C TYR A 279 -26.68 -13.67 -1.20
N ILE A 280 -27.81 -13.27 -1.80
CA ILE A 280 -28.28 -13.78 -3.08
C ILE A 280 -28.14 -12.66 -4.10
N GLN A 281 -27.56 -12.96 -5.25
CA GLN A 281 -27.44 -11.99 -6.33
C GLN A 281 -28.82 -11.62 -6.88
N PRO A 282 -29.21 -10.33 -6.84
CA PRO A 282 -30.49 -9.89 -7.39
C PRO A 282 -30.47 -9.87 -8.91
N GLN A 283 -31.64 -10.17 -9.49
CA GLN A 283 -31.93 -9.96 -10.89
C GLN A 283 -32.55 -8.57 -11.06
N ALA A 284 -32.33 -7.96 -12.22
CA ALA A 284 -32.87 -6.66 -12.55
C ALA A 284 -33.34 -6.62 -14.01
N LYS A 285 -34.12 -5.58 -14.33
CA LYS A 285 -34.54 -5.22 -15.68
C LYS A 285 -34.16 -3.77 -15.98
N ALA A 286 -34.21 -3.37 -17.25
CA ALA A 286 -33.67 -2.08 -17.71
C ALA A 286 -34.33 -0.84 -17.06
N GLY A 287 -35.54 -0.97 -16.52
CA GLY A 287 -36.25 0.07 -15.78
C GLY A 287 -37.59 -0.46 -15.28
N VAL A 288 -38.34 0.36 -14.54
CA VAL A 288 -39.61 -0.09 -13.91
C VAL A 288 -40.63 -0.58 -14.95
N GLN A 289 -40.67 0.06 -16.11
CA GLN A 289 -41.60 -0.26 -17.21
C GLN A 289 -41.09 -1.37 -18.15
N ALA A 290 -39.86 -1.84 -17.98
CA ALA A 290 -39.31 -2.87 -18.84
C ALA A 290 -40.07 -4.21 -18.63
N PRO A 291 -40.13 -5.07 -19.67
CA PRO A 291 -40.73 -6.39 -19.56
C PRO A 291 -40.02 -7.26 -18.51
N ASP A 292 -40.79 -8.13 -17.88
CA ASP A 292 -40.31 -9.02 -16.81
C ASP A 292 -39.56 -10.24 -17.32
N ASP A 293 -39.59 -10.53 -18.62
CA ASP A 293 -38.84 -11.58 -19.31
C ASP A 293 -37.43 -11.13 -19.74
N GLU A 294 -37.15 -9.82 -19.76
CA GLU A 294 -35.83 -9.24 -20.06
C GLU A 294 -34.97 -9.04 -18.79
N ARG A 295 -34.96 -10.05 -17.90
CA ARG A 295 -34.17 -10.02 -16.66
C ARG A 295 -32.70 -10.34 -16.93
N PHE A 296 -31.83 -9.66 -16.19
CA PHE A 296 -30.39 -9.88 -16.20
C PHE A 296 -29.80 -9.80 -14.79
N PRO A 297 -28.64 -10.44 -14.53
CA PRO A 297 -27.94 -10.30 -13.27
C PRO A 297 -27.56 -8.82 -13.02
N LEU A 298 -27.99 -8.25 -11.90
CA LEU A 298 -27.71 -6.84 -11.60
C LEU A 298 -26.20 -6.55 -11.50
N THR A 299 -25.43 -7.50 -10.96
CA THR A 299 -23.98 -7.35 -10.79
C THR A 299 -23.27 -7.17 -12.13
N GLU A 300 -23.63 -7.94 -13.16
CA GLU A 300 -23.05 -7.82 -14.51
C GLU A 300 -23.35 -6.45 -15.09
N LYS A 301 -24.59 -5.98 -14.95
CA LYS A 301 -25.00 -4.68 -15.47
C LYS A 301 -24.30 -3.50 -14.78
N VAL A 302 -24.00 -3.64 -13.49
CA VAL A 302 -23.22 -2.65 -12.73
C VAL A 302 -21.74 -2.72 -13.11
N ASP A 303 -21.18 -3.91 -13.29
CA ASP A 303 -19.78 -4.06 -13.75
C ASP A 303 -19.60 -3.43 -15.15
N GLU A 304 -20.53 -3.62 -16.09
CA GLU A 304 -20.56 -2.93 -17.39
C GLU A 304 -20.51 -1.40 -17.23
N PHE A 305 -21.33 -0.84 -16.34
CA PHE A 305 -21.35 0.59 -16.03
C PHE A 305 -20.02 1.08 -15.40
N LEU A 306 -19.41 0.26 -14.54
CA LEU A 306 -18.12 0.56 -13.91
C LEU A 306 -16.93 0.43 -14.88
N GLU A 307 -17.14 -0.13 -16.05
CA GLU A 307 -16.20 -0.20 -17.17
C GLU A 307 -16.48 0.84 -18.27
N SER A 308 -17.73 1.25 -18.46
CA SER A 308 -18.15 2.25 -19.48
C SER A 308 -17.68 3.68 -19.16
N ASP A 309 -18.04 4.70 -19.95
CA ASP A 309 -17.76 6.11 -19.63
C ASP A 309 -18.89 6.84 -18.90
N GLN A 310 -20.01 6.16 -18.62
CA GLN A 310 -21.15 6.73 -17.90
C GLN A 310 -20.78 7.20 -16.49
N LYS A 311 -21.56 8.15 -15.96
CA LYS A 311 -21.30 8.76 -14.65
C LYS A 311 -22.27 8.34 -13.57
N VAL A 312 -23.55 8.14 -13.92
CA VAL A 312 -24.61 7.86 -12.95
C VAL A 312 -25.34 6.58 -13.31
N PHE A 313 -25.47 5.70 -12.32
CA PHE A 313 -26.31 4.51 -12.34
C PHE A 313 -27.40 4.63 -11.29
N LEU A 314 -28.67 4.62 -11.70
CA LEU A 314 -29.83 4.63 -10.81
C LEU A 314 -30.31 3.20 -10.55
N LEU A 315 -30.24 2.77 -9.29
CA LEU A 315 -30.76 1.49 -8.84
C LEU A 315 -32.15 1.65 -8.24
N LEU A 316 -33.14 1.07 -8.91
CA LEU A 316 -34.55 1.09 -8.52
C LEU A 316 -34.99 -0.24 -7.93
N GLY A 317 -36.11 -0.21 -7.22
CA GLY A 317 -36.75 -1.38 -6.64
C GLY A 317 -37.64 -0.98 -5.48
N ASP A 318 -38.59 -1.83 -5.15
CA ASP A 318 -39.57 -1.56 -4.10
C ASP A 318 -38.93 -1.64 -2.71
N SER A 319 -39.68 -1.27 -1.68
CA SER A 319 -39.25 -1.46 -0.29
C SER A 319 -38.93 -2.94 -0.03
N GLY A 320 -37.77 -3.21 0.59
CA GLY A 320 -37.33 -4.58 0.87
C GLY A 320 -36.77 -5.36 -0.33
N ALA A 321 -36.72 -4.78 -1.54
CA ALA A 321 -36.18 -5.47 -2.73
C ALA A 321 -34.66 -5.81 -2.67
N GLY A 322 -33.96 -5.41 -1.61
CA GLY A 322 -32.55 -5.74 -1.41
C GLY A 322 -31.53 -4.72 -1.93
N LYS A 323 -31.95 -3.49 -2.29
CA LYS A 323 -31.07 -2.39 -2.77
C LYS A 323 -29.88 -2.12 -1.84
N SER A 324 -30.13 -1.87 -0.55
CA SER A 324 -29.07 -1.63 0.45
C SER A 324 -28.15 -2.83 0.62
N THR A 325 -28.70 -4.05 0.56
CA THR A 325 -27.92 -5.28 0.67
C THR A 325 -27.00 -5.46 -0.54
N PHE A 326 -27.48 -5.18 -1.74
CA PHE A 326 -26.68 -5.14 -2.97
C PHE A 326 -25.58 -4.07 -2.87
N ASN A 327 -25.91 -2.85 -2.46
CA ASN A 327 -24.96 -1.75 -2.32
C ASN A 327 -23.81 -2.06 -1.37
N LEU A 328 -24.11 -2.66 -0.21
CA LEU A 328 -23.08 -3.09 0.75
C LEU A 328 -22.23 -4.24 0.21
N GLN A 329 -22.82 -5.18 -0.53
CA GLN A 329 -22.07 -6.26 -1.17
C GLN A 329 -21.13 -5.71 -2.26
N LEU A 330 -21.65 -4.83 -3.12
CA LEU A 330 -20.88 -4.17 -4.17
C LEU A 330 -19.69 -3.42 -3.57
N GLU A 331 -19.88 -2.69 -2.48
CA GLU A 331 -18.78 -2.01 -1.79
C GLU A 331 -17.69 -2.99 -1.36
N CYS A 332 -18.06 -4.14 -0.77
CA CYS A 332 -17.11 -5.17 -0.35
C CYS A 332 -16.34 -5.76 -1.53
N ASP A 333 -17.03 -6.09 -2.61
CA ASP A 333 -16.42 -6.63 -3.83
C ASP A 333 -15.45 -5.63 -4.45
N LEU A 334 -15.82 -4.35 -4.48
CA LEU A 334 -14.95 -3.28 -4.96
C LEU A 334 -13.75 -3.06 -4.05
N TRP A 335 -13.90 -3.13 -2.72
CA TRP A 335 -12.78 -3.06 -1.78
C TRP A 335 -11.83 -4.24 -1.94
N ASN A 336 -12.34 -5.44 -2.21
CA ASN A 336 -11.53 -6.62 -2.50
C ASN A 336 -10.76 -6.48 -3.83
N LYS A 337 -11.40 -5.89 -4.84
CA LYS A 337 -10.79 -5.59 -6.16
C LYS A 337 -9.89 -4.33 -6.15
N TYR A 338 -9.97 -3.47 -5.13
CA TYR A 338 -9.29 -2.17 -5.09
C TYR A 338 -7.77 -2.29 -5.18
N LYS A 339 -7.16 -1.46 -6.05
CA LYS A 339 -5.72 -1.35 -6.26
C LYS A 339 -5.30 0.11 -6.16
N LYS A 340 -4.24 0.41 -5.41
CA LYS A 340 -3.75 1.79 -5.17
C LYS A 340 -3.53 2.63 -6.45
N THR A 341 -3.01 2.02 -7.53
CA THR A 341 -2.57 2.77 -8.72
C THR A 341 -3.66 3.00 -9.77
N THR A 342 -4.68 2.14 -9.83
CA THR A 342 -5.72 2.17 -10.87
C THR A 342 -7.14 2.08 -10.32
N GLY A 343 -7.28 1.71 -9.06
CA GLY A 343 -8.56 1.48 -8.39
C GLY A 343 -9.29 2.79 -8.14
N ARG A 344 -10.60 2.76 -8.34
CA ARG A 344 -11.48 3.79 -7.83
C ARG A 344 -11.83 3.43 -6.40
N ILE A 345 -11.74 4.41 -5.50
CA ILE A 345 -12.02 4.24 -4.08
C ILE A 345 -13.54 4.06 -3.90
N PRO A 346 -14.01 2.91 -3.41
CA PRO A 346 -15.41 2.72 -3.07
C PRO A 346 -15.74 3.57 -1.86
N LEU A 347 -16.83 4.32 -1.90
CA LEU A 347 -17.31 5.10 -0.77
C LEU A 347 -18.81 4.95 -0.64
N TYR A 348 -19.23 4.13 0.33
CA TYR A 348 -20.62 4.00 0.70
C TYR A 348 -21.09 5.21 1.52
N ILE A 349 -22.23 5.78 1.12
CA ILE A 349 -22.87 6.92 1.77
C ILE A 349 -24.34 6.56 1.97
N SER A 350 -24.75 6.41 3.23
CA SER A 350 -26.16 6.33 3.61
C SER A 350 -26.73 7.74 3.57
N LEU A 351 -27.52 8.07 2.55
CA LEU A 351 -28.09 9.41 2.35
C LEU A 351 -28.99 9.87 3.51
N PRO A 352 -29.78 9.01 4.17
CA PRO A 352 -30.57 9.44 5.34
C PRO A 352 -29.71 9.78 6.56
N ALA A 353 -28.46 9.32 6.60
CA ALA A 353 -27.55 9.49 7.73
C ALA A 353 -26.55 10.64 7.54
N ILE A 354 -26.67 11.41 6.46
CA ILE A 354 -25.80 12.54 6.15
C ILE A 354 -26.60 13.83 6.08
N ASP A 355 -26.19 14.83 6.85
CA ASP A 355 -26.83 16.14 6.81
C ASP A 355 -26.50 16.85 5.50
N LYS A 356 -27.52 17.38 4.83
CA LYS A 356 -27.40 18.13 3.56
C LYS A 356 -26.52 17.42 2.52
N PRO A 357 -26.92 16.25 1.99
CA PRO A 357 -26.14 15.48 1.01
C PRO A 357 -25.88 16.27 -0.29
N GLU A 358 -26.66 17.31 -0.56
CA GLU A 358 -26.47 18.18 -1.72
C GLU A 358 -25.18 19.03 -1.62
N GLN A 359 -24.53 19.08 -0.45
CA GLN A 359 -23.31 19.84 -0.18
C GLN A 359 -22.19 18.97 0.41
N ASP A 360 -21.05 18.88 -0.28
CA ASP A 360 -19.80 18.27 0.18
C ASP A 360 -19.96 16.85 0.76
N MET A 361 -20.86 16.03 0.22
CA MET A 361 -21.19 14.71 0.80
C MET A 361 -19.97 13.79 0.93
N ILE A 362 -19.05 13.85 -0.03
CA ILE A 362 -17.84 13.03 -0.03
C ILE A 362 -16.91 13.45 1.11
N ALA A 363 -16.66 14.75 1.26
CA ALA A 363 -15.82 15.26 2.33
C ALA A 363 -16.43 14.99 3.71
N LYS A 364 -17.74 15.18 3.87
CA LYS A 364 -18.47 14.85 5.11
C LYS A 364 -18.33 13.37 5.47
N GLN A 365 -18.48 12.48 4.50
CA GLN A 365 -18.31 11.05 4.73
C GLN A 365 -16.86 10.69 5.08
N LEU A 366 -15.87 11.27 4.40
CA LEU A 366 -14.46 11.03 4.72
C LEU A 366 -14.10 11.53 6.13
N ARG A 367 -14.61 12.68 6.57
CA ARG A 367 -14.42 13.18 7.95
C ARG A 367 -15.01 12.24 8.99
N LYS A 368 -16.15 11.60 8.69
CA LYS A 368 -16.74 10.57 9.57
C LYS A 368 -15.81 9.37 9.76
N TYR A 369 -14.94 9.10 8.79
CA TYR A 369 -13.88 8.09 8.86
C TYR A 369 -12.51 8.67 9.26
N GLU A 370 -12.50 9.84 9.91
CA GLU A 370 -11.31 10.46 10.50
C GLU A 370 -10.22 10.89 9.49
N PHE A 371 -10.56 11.05 8.21
CA PHE A 371 -9.64 11.65 7.23
C PHE A 371 -9.43 13.13 7.54
N THR A 372 -8.17 13.56 7.53
CA THR A 372 -7.75 14.94 7.76
C THR A 372 -8.00 15.82 6.53
N GLU A 373 -8.13 17.13 6.72
CA GLU A 373 -8.32 18.08 5.61
C GLU A 373 -7.22 18.01 4.52
N PRO A 374 -5.92 17.86 4.85
CA PRO A 374 -4.90 17.63 3.83
C PRO A 374 -5.14 16.35 3.01
N GLU A 375 -5.53 15.25 3.65
CA GLU A 375 -5.84 13.99 2.95
C GLU A 375 -7.07 14.15 2.06
N ILE A 376 -8.13 14.79 2.55
CA ILE A 376 -9.34 15.07 1.76
C ILE A 376 -9.00 15.91 0.52
N ARG A 377 -8.13 16.92 0.64
CA ARG A 377 -7.68 17.74 -0.49
C ARG A 377 -6.86 16.92 -1.49
N GLU A 378 -5.94 16.07 -1.02
CA GLU A 378 -5.20 15.13 -1.89
C GLU A 378 -6.17 14.24 -2.66
N MET A 379 -7.14 13.67 -1.95
CA MET A 379 -8.13 12.76 -2.53
C MET A 379 -8.99 13.44 -3.57
N LYS A 380 -9.43 14.67 -3.29
CA LYS A 380 -10.26 15.47 -4.19
C LYS A 380 -9.56 15.74 -5.52
N VAL A 381 -8.26 16.05 -5.49
CA VAL A 381 -7.49 16.41 -6.69
C VAL A 381 -6.98 15.18 -7.45
N HIS A 382 -6.49 14.17 -6.72
CA HIS A 382 -5.67 13.10 -7.30
C HIS A 382 -6.37 11.74 -7.40
N ARG A 383 -7.45 11.51 -6.63
CA ARG A 383 -8.09 10.19 -6.54
C ARG A 383 -9.41 10.16 -7.31
N ARG A 384 -9.87 8.93 -7.57
CA ARG A 384 -11.13 8.65 -8.26
C ARG A 384 -12.00 7.80 -7.36
N PHE A 385 -13.30 8.02 -7.38
CA PHE A 385 -14.26 7.36 -6.49
C PHE A 385 -15.32 6.57 -7.27
N ILE A 386 -15.83 5.53 -6.62
CA ILE A 386 -17.15 4.94 -6.89
C ILE A 386 -18.00 5.26 -5.66
N LEU A 387 -18.93 6.20 -5.81
CA LEU A 387 -19.87 6.57 -4.77
C LEU A 387 -21.05 5.60 -4.82
N ILE A 388 -21.38 5.03 -3.67
CA ILE A 388 -22.54 4.15 -3.48
C ILE A 388 -23.47 4.88 -2.53
N CYS A 389 -24.41 5.64 -3.11
CA CYS A 389 -25.35 6.49 -2.40
C CYS A 389 -26.65 5.72 -2.16
N ASP A 390 -26.93 5.37 -0.90
CA ASP A 390 -28.07 4.53 -0.53
C ASP A 390 -29.20 5.34 0.11
N GLY A 391 -30.44 5.15 -0.36
CA GLY A 391 -31.65 5.72 0.26
C GLY A 391 -31.97 7.16 -0.16
N TYR A 392 -32.02 7.46 -1.46
CA TYR A 392 -32.36 8.81 -1.94
C TYR A 392 -33.78 9.24 -1.54
N ASP A 393 -34.75 8.32 -1.60
CA ASP A 393 -36.14 8.56 -1.19
C ASP A 393 -36.29 8.85 0.30
N GLU A 394 -35.49 8.18 1.15
CA GLU A 394 -35.54 8.29 2.61
C GLU A 394 -34.91 9.60 3.13
N SER A 395 -34.09 10.26 2.32
CA SER A 395 -33.43 11.54 2.66
C SER A 395 -34.21 12.77 2.20
N GLN A 396 -35.46 12.58 1.71
CA GLN A 396 -36.36 13.62 1.17
C GLN A 396 -35.69 14.54 0.14
N GLN A 397 -34.76 13.98 -0.64
CA GLN A 397 -33.96 14.76 -1.58
C GLN A 397 -34.76 15.09 -2.83
N THR A 398 -34.70 16.37 -3.22
CA THR A 398 -35.23 16.87 -4.48
C THR A 398 -34.13 17.28 -5.46
N HIS A 399 -32.87 17.23 -5.03
CA HIS A 399 -31.73 17.76 -5.74
C HIS A 399 -30.99 16.66 -6.49
N ASN A 400 -30.49 17.00 -7.68
CA ASN A 400 -29.55 16.17 -8.40
C ASN A 400 -28.18 16.17 -7.70
N LEU A 401 -27.92 15.15 -6.88
CA LEU A 401 -26.72 15.09 -6.03
C LEU A 401 -25.42 15.03 -6.83
N TYR A 402 -25.45 14.52 -8.06
CA TYR A 402 -24.30 14.54 -8.96
C TYR A 402 -23.95 15.98 -9.35
N MET A 403 -24.96 16.77 -9.74
CA MET A 403 -24.80 18.16 -10.15
C MET A 403 -24.51 19.08 -8.96
N SER A 404 -25.22 18.91 -7.85
CA SER A 404 -25.08 19.78 -6.67
C SER A 404 -23.70 19.67 -6.02
N ASN A 405 -23.14 18.46 -6.00
CA ASN A 405 -21.77 18.20 -5.53
C ASN A 405 -20.70 18.39 -6.63
N ARG A 406 -21.10 18.91 -7.80
CA ARG A 406 -20.20 19.30 -8.90
C ARG A 406 -19.25 18.18 -9.34
N LEU A 407 -19.73 16.95 -9.35
CA LEU A 407 -18.87 15.79 -9.63
C LEU A 407 -18.31 15.85 -11.05
N ASN A 408 -17.04 15.47 -11.19
CA ASN A 408 -16.24 15.52 -12.42
C ASN A 408 -16.08 16.91 -13.07
N GLN A 409 -16.38 17.99 -12.35
CA GLN A 409 -16.01 19.34 -12.78
C GLN A 409 -14.52 19.63 -12.48
N ASN A 410 -13.96 20.65 -13.13
CA ASN A 410 -12.54 21.01 -12.96
C ASN A 410 -12.25 21.39 -11.50
N GLY A 411 -11.30 20.68 -10.87
CA GLY A 411 -10.92 20.89 -9.47
C GLY A 411 -11.84 20.21 -8.44
N GLU A 412 -12.87 19.51 -8.90
CA GLU A 412 -13.83 18.79 -8.07
C GLU A 412 -13.60 17.28 -8.08
N TRP A 413 -14.37 16.56 -7.26
CA TRP A 413 -14.26 15.11 -7.08
C TRP A 413 -14.46 14.34 -8.38
N LYS A 414 -13.52 13.44 -8.70
CA LYS A 414 -13.62 12.54 -9.85
C LYS A 414 -14.37 11.27 -9.43
N ALA A 415 -15.63 11.11 -9.82
CA ALA A 415 -16.48 10.06 -9.28
C ALA A 415 -17.43 9.47 -10.32
N ARG A 416 -17.69 8.16 -10.20
CA ARG A 416 -18.93 7.54 -10.69
C ARG A 416 -19.87 7.37 -9.52
N MET A 417 -21.15 7.54 -9.77
CA MET A 417 -22.19 7.46 -8.74
C MET A 417 -23.16 6.34 -9.08
N LEU A 418 -23.29 5.41 -8.15
CA LEU A 418 -24.42 4.51 -8.08
C LEU A 418 -25.34 5.02 -6.98
N ILE A 419 -26.61 5.28 -7.30
CA ILE A 419 -27.57 5.85 -6.37
C ILE A 419 -28.83 5.01 -6.33
N SER A 420 -29.29 4.64 -5.13
CA SER A 420 -30.50 3.84 -4.95
C SER A 420 -31.71 4.71 -4.59
N CYS A 421 -32.87 4.33 -5.12
CA CYS A 421 -34.15 4.97 -4.84
C CYS A 421 -35.28 3.94 -4.88
N ARG A 422 -36.32 4.13 -4.07
CA ARG A 422 -37.58 3.39 -4.20
C ARG A 422 -38.31 3.75 -5.50
N SER A 423 -38.80 2.73 -6.20
CA SER A 423 -39.54 2.89 -7.45
C SER A 423 -40.79 3.76 -7.26
N GLU A 424 -41.43 3.65 -6.10
CA GLU A 424 -42.67 4.36 -5.76
C GLU A 424 -42.46 5.86 -5.51
N TYR A 425 -41.21 6.29 -5.29
CA TYR A 425 -40.85 7.70 -5.06
C TYR A 425 -40.53 8.47 -6.35
N LEU A 426 -40.68 7.82 -7.50
CA LEU A 426 -40.42 8.42 -8.80
C LEU A 426 -41.66 9.17 -9.31
N GLY A 427 -41.54 10.50 -9.47
CA GLY A 427 -42.52 11.32 -10.20
C GLY A 427 -42.30 11.25 -11.72
N VAL A 428 -43.15 11.92 -12.51
CA VAL A 428 -43.12 11.87 -13.98
C VAL A 428 -41.76 12.29 -14.57
N ASP A 429 -41.13 13.31 -14.00
CA ASP A 429 -39.84 13.85 -14.46
C ASP A 429 -38.67 13.50 -13.51
N TYR A 430 -38.69 12.29 -12.94
CA TYR A 430 -37.68 11.93 -11.93
C TYR A 430 -36.24 11.94 -12.47
N ARG A 431 -36.05 11.75 -13.78
CA ARG A 431 -34.71 11.66 -14.39
C ARG A 431 -33.90 12.94 -14.20
N ASP A 432 -34.54 14.11 -14.12
CA ASP A 432 -33.85 15.39 -13.86
C ASP A 432 -33.13 15.40 -12.50
N ARG A 433 -33.60 14.58 -11.55
CA ARG A 433 -32.99 14.40 -10.23
C ARG A 433 -31.73 13.50 -10.25
N PHE A 434 -31.41 12.84 -11.35
CA PHE A 434 -30.29 11.89 -11.40
C PHE A 434 -29.39 12.03 -12.62
N GLN A 435 -29.94 12.44 -13.77
CA GLN A 435 -29.19 12.51 -15.02
C GLN A 435 -28.16 13.65 -14.97
N PRO A 436 -26.88 13.39 -15.34
CA PRO A 436 -25.90 14.45 -15.50
C PRO A 436 -26.34 15.47 -16.55
N GLY A 437 -26.07 16.75 -16.29
CA GLY A 437 -26.31 17.83 -17.24
C GLY A 437 -25.06 18.66 -17.50
N ASP A 438 -25.08 19.41 -18.60
CA ASP A 438 -24.04 20.39 -18.92
C ASP A 438 -24.11 21.63 -18.01
N ARG A 439 -23.26 22.65 -18.28
CA ARG A 439 -23.27 23.92 -17.52
C ARG A 439 -24.60 24.68 -17.58
N ASN A 440 -25.44 24.39 -18.57
CA ASN A 440 -26.77 24.96 -18.75
C ASN A 440 -27.87 23.99 -18.27
N GLN A 441 -27.51 22.95 -17.53
CA GLN A 441 -28.40 21.88 -17.04
C GLN A 441 -29.11 21.11 -18.16
N ARG A 442 -28.56 21.11 -19.38
CA ARG A 442 -29.08 20.28 -20.46
C ARG A 442 -28.62 18.84 -20.23
N PRO A 443 -29.52 17.85 -20.29
CA PRO A 443 -29.14 16.45 -20.09
C PRO A 443 -28.03 16.03 -21.04
N GLU A 444 -26.96 15.44 -20.51
CA GLU A 444 -25.90 14.84 -21.33
C GLU A 444 -26.34 13.42 -21.74
N PRO A 445 -26.60 13.17 -23.04
CA PRO A 445 -27.06 11.86 -23.50
C PRO A 445 -25.98 10.81 -23.25
N GLY A 446 -26.39 9.63 -22.79
CA GLY A 446 -25.48 8.49 -22.61
C GLY A 446 -24.58 8.55 -21.37
N GLN A 447 -24.77 9.50 -20.45
CA GLN A 447 -24.05 9.54 -19.15
C GLN A 447 -24.84 8.91 -17.99
N PHE A 448 -26.09 8.51 -18.25
CA PHE A 448 -27.04 7.99 -17.28
C PHE A 448 -27.53 6.59 -17.68
N GLN A 449 -27.63 5.71 -16.69
CA GLN A 449 -28.18 4.37 -16.81
C GLN A 449 -29.06 4.06 -15.61
N GLU A 450 -30.06 3.21 -15.77
CA GLU A 450 -30.91 2.74 -14.67
C GLU A 450 -31.14 1.23 -14.76
N ALA A 451 -31.52 0.63 -13.64
CA ALA A 451 -32.01 -0.74 -13.57
C ALA A 451 -32.97 -0.87 -12.38
N ALA A 452 -34.02 -1.68 -12.53
CA ALA A 452 -34.98 -1.97 -11.48
C ALA A 452 -34.82 -3.42 -11.01
N ILE A 453 -34.61 -3.63 -9.71
CA ILE A 453 -34.55 -4.97 -9.12
C ILE A 453 -35.90 -5.67 -9.31
N THR A 454 -35.86 -6.91 -9.77
CA THR A 454 -37.03 -7.77 -9.90
C THR A 454 -37.14 -8.73 -8.71
N PRO A 455 -38.35 -9.18 -8.35
CA PRO A 455 -38.54 -10.23 -7.35
C PRO A 455 -37.74 -11.49 -7.68
N PHE A 456 -37.27 -12.18 -6.63
CA PHE A 456 -36.58 -13.46 -6.80
C PHE A 456 -37.45 -14.48 -7.52
N THR A 457 -36.81 -15.30 -8.34
CA THR A 457 -37.47 -16.44 -8.99
C THR A 457 -37.82 -17.52 -7.96
N HIS A 458 -38.79 -18.37 -8.28
CA HIS A 458 -39.14 -19.51 -7.43
C HIS A 458 -37.96 -20.45 -7.19
N ASP A 459 -37.03 -20.57 -8.14
CA ASP A 459 -35.83 -21.39 -8.00
C ASP A 459 -34.83 -20.74 -7.04
N GLN A 460 -34.58 -19.43 -7.13
CA GLN A 460 -33.75 -18.71 -6.15
C GLN A 460 -34.29 -18.82 -4.72
N VAL A 461 -35.62 -18.71 -4.55
CA VAL A 461 -36.27 -18.88 -3.24
C VAL A 461 -36.09 -20.32 -2.74
N ARG A 462 -36.27 -21.31 -3.62
CA ARG A 462 -36.12 -22.73 -3.27
C ARG A 462 -34.68 -23.07 -2.88
N ASP A 463 -33.70 -22.57 -3.62
CA ASP A 463 -32.28 -22.80 -3.35
C ASP A 463 -31.86 -22.15 -2.04
N TYR A 464 -32.37 -20.94 -1.74
CA TYR A 464 -32.17 -20.30 -0.45
C TYR A 464 -32.70 -21.15 0.71
N ILE A 465 -33.95 -21.64 0.63
CA ILE A 465 -34.57 -22.51 1.66
C ILE A 465 -33.83 -23.84 1.82
N LYS A 466 -33.16 -24.35 0.78
CA LYS A 466 -32.35 -25.56 0.90
C LYS A 466 -31.01 -25.31 1.59
N GLN A 467 -30.45 -24.12 1.40
CA GLN A 467 -29.11 -23.78 1.87
C GLN A 467 -29.10 -23.33 3.33
N TYR A 468 -30.24 -22.83 3.85
CA TYR A 468 -30.43 -22.29 5.20
C TYR A 468 -31.72 -22.83 5.81
#